data_AF-A0A3A0A6P8-F1
#
_entry.id   AF-A0A3A0A6P8-F1
#
_cell.length_a   1.000
_cell.length_b   1.000
_cell.length_c   1.000
_cell.angle_alpha   90.00
_cell.angle_beta   90.00
_cell.angle_gamma   90.00
#
_symmetry.space_group_name_H-M   'P 1'
#
loop_
_entity.id
_entity.type
_entity.pdbx_description
1 polymer ?
#
loop_
_entity_poly.entity_id
_entity_poly.type
_entity_poly.pdbx_seq_one_letter_code
_entity_poly.pdbx_strand_id
1 'polypeptide(L)'
;MAEQITQEAVAEIWQLFKETDAKFKETDAKFKETDAKIQETTRQIRALEGLFGSQWGKFIEALVHPNALRLFQAWGIQVHYVYRRAISQFNGEHMELDLLLENDEDVIVVEVKSTLKVQDINDFLDELKDFLRFFPKYANRRIYGAVAGLSIEEDADRFAYRKGLFVLGVVGGGIVQIKNDRRFRPHDFATDE
;
A
#
# COMPACT_ATOMS: atom_id res chain seq x y z
N MET A 1 67.00 46.04 9.55
CA MET A 1 66.75 45.06 8.46
C MET A 1 66.09 43.80 9.02
N ALA A 2 66.79 42.96 9.80
CA ALA A 2 66.21 41.73 10.36
C ALA A 2 64.96 41.96 11.27
N GLU A 3 64.97 43.00 12.10
CA GLU A 3 63.86 43.37 13.00
C GLU A 3 62.61 43.91 12.29
N GLN A 4 62.80 44.50 11.11
CA GLN A 4 61.73 45.08 10.30
C GLN A 4 61.04 43.97 9.50
N ILE A 5 61.82 43.01 8.99
CA ILE A 5 61.35 41.79 8.34
C ILE A 5 60.53 40.92 9.31
N THR A 6 60.92 40.83 10.59
CA THR A 6 60.13 40.09 11.60
C THR A 6 58.82 40.78 11.98
N GLN A 7 58.76 42.12 12.04
CA GLN A 7 57.49 42.81 12.30
C GLN A 7 56.50 42.71 11.14
N GLU A 8 56.99 42.81 9.90
CA GLU A 8 56.17 42.62 8.70
C GLU A 8 55.62 41.19 8.63
N ALA A 9 56.45 40.18 8.88
CA ALA A 9 56.01 38.77 8.92
C ALA A 9 54.93 38.51 9.99
N VAL A 10 55.05 39.11 11.18
CA VAL A 10 54.05 38.96 12.25
C VAL A 10 52.73 39.64 11.88
N ALA A 11 52.78 40.81 11.22
CA ALA A 11 51.58 41.51 10.75
C ALA A 11 50.85 40.71 9.65
N GLU A 12 51.60 40.08 8.74
CA GLU A 12 51.07 39.24 7.67
C GLU A 12 50.39 37.97 8.23
N ILE A 13 51.00 37.33 9.23
CA ILE A 13 50.41 36.20 9.96
C ILE A 13 49.12 36.60 10.67
N TRP A 14 49.05 37.78 11.28
CA TRP A 14 47.83 38.27 11.92
C TRP A 14 46.70 38.57 10.93
N GLN A 15 47.02 39.04 9.72
CA GLN A 15 46.03 39.20 8.66
C GLN A 15 45.50 37.85 8.17
N LEU A 16 46.40 36.89 7.92
CA LEU A 16 46.01 35.51 7.57
C LEU A 16 45.12 34.88 8.64
N PHE A 17 45.39 35.12 9.92
CA PHE A 17 44.56 34.60 11.02
C PHE A 17 43.16 35.22 11.04
N LYS A 18 43.05 36.54 10.81
CA LYS A 18 41.75 37.24 10.70
C LYS A 18 40.95 36.76 9.50
N GLU A 19 41.59 36.58 8.35
CA GLU A 19 40.94 36.04 7.15
C GLU A 19 40.49 34.59 7.36
N THR A 20 41.28 33.78 8.07
CA THR A 20 40.94 32.40 8.40
C THR A 20 39.76 32.33 9.37
N ASP A 21 39.72 33.14 10.42
CA ASP A 21 38.60 33.22 11.36
C ASP A 21 37.31 33.70 10.66
N ALA A 22 37.42 34.67 9.75
CA ALA A 22 36.29 35.13 8.94
C ALA A 22 35.74 34.02 8.03
N LYS A 23 36.62 33.31 7.31
CA LYS A 23 36.25 32.15 6.47
C LYS A 23 35.64 31.01 7.29
N PHE A 24 36.13 30.78 8.51
CA PHE A 24 35.61 29.75 9.39
C PHE A 24 34.18 30.08 9.84
N LYS A 25 33.93 31.33 10.27
CA LYS A 25 32.59 31.81 10.63
C LYS A 25 31.59 31.77 9.47
N GLU A 26 32.05 32.11 8.27
CA GLU A 26 31.23 32.00 7.05
C GLU A 26 30.89 30.52 6.74
N THR A 27 31.86 29.63 6.91
CA THR A 27 31.68 28.19 6.71
C THR A 27 30.70 27.60 7.72
N ASP A 28 30.82 27.95 9.00
CA ASP A 28 29.89 27.53 10.06
C ASP A 28 28.46 28.01 9.79
N ALA A 29 28.30 29.23 9.30
CA ALA A 29 26.98 29.78 8.93
C ALA A 29 26.37 29.01 7.75
N LYS A 30 27.16 28.74 6.71
CA LYS A 30 26.74 27.92 5.56
C LYS A 30 26.39 26.49 5.96
N PHE A 31 27.14 25.92 6.91
CA PHE A 31 26.88 24.57 7.41
C PHE A 31 25.54 24.51 8.16
N LYS A 32 25.26 25.48 9.05
CA LYS A 32 23.97 25.59 9.75
C LYS A 32 22.79 25.79 8.80
N GLU A 33 22.96 26.60 7.76
CA GLU A 33 21.94 26.79 6.73
C GLU A 33 21.68 25.49 5.95
N THR A 34 22.75 24.76 5.63
CA THR A 34 22.67 23.47 4.92
C THR A 34 21.95 22.41 5.77
N ASP A 35 22.29 22.30 7.05
CA ASP A 35 21.61 21.38 7.98
C ASP A 35 20.13 21.69 8.12
N ALA A 36 19.76 22.98 8.21
CA ALA A 36 18.36 23.41 8.25
C ALA A 36 17.60 23.00 6.97
N LYS A 37 18.20 23.21 5.80
CA LYS A 37 17.64 22.79 4.50
C LYS A 37 17.50 21.27 4.39
N ILE A 38 18.47 20.49 4.88
CA ILE A 38 18.40 19.03 4.89
C ILE A 38 17.27 18.55 5.81
N GLN A 39 17.12 19.14 7.00
CA GLN A 39 16.03 18.79 7.91
C GLN A 39 14.66 19.12 7.34
N GLU A 40 14.51 20.28 6.70
CA GLU A 40 13.28 20.67 6.02
C GLU A 40 12.95 19.72 4.86
N THR A 41 13.93 19.41 4.01
CA THR A 41 13.78 18.46 2.91
C THR A 41 13.38 17.08 3.42
N THR A 42 14.00 16.61 4.51
CA THR A 42 13.67 15.33 5.14
C THR A 42 12.23 15.31 5.66
N ARG A 43 11.75 16.41 6.25
CA ARG A 43 10.34 16.54 6.69
C ARG A 43 9.38 16.52 5.51
N GLN A 44 9.70 17.23 4.42
CA GLN A 44 8.89 17.23 3.21
C GLN A 44 8.82 15.83 2.56
N ILE A 45 9.94 15.10 2.51
CA ILE A 45 9.99 13.72 2.02
C ILE A 45 9.11 12.79 2.88
N ARG A 46 9.19 12.86 4.21
CA ARG A 46 8.34 12.05 5.11
C ARG A 46 6.85 12.40 4.98
N ALA A 47 6.52 13.67 4.79
CA ALA A 47 5.13 14.08 4.56
C ALA A 47 4.60 13.53 3.23
N LEU A 48 5.44 13.46 2.20
CA LEU A 48 5.10 12.85 0.92
C LEU A 48 4.92 11.33 1.05
N GLU A 49 5.80 10.61 1.75
CA GLU A 49 5.69 9.17 2.02
C GLU A 49 4.33 8.79 2.64
N GLY A 50 3.85 9.57 3.61
CA GLY A 50 2.54 9.36 4.25
C GLY A 50 1.35 9.59 3.31
N LEU A 51 1.47 10.54 2.38
CA LEU A 51 0.46 10.75 1.34
C LEU A 51 0.45 9.58 0.34
N PHE A 52 1.62 9.05 -0.04
CA PHE A 52 1.72 7.99 -1.04
C PHE A 52 0.99 6.71 -0.64
N GLY A 53 1.10 6.23 0.61
CA GLY A 53 0.46 4.97 1.03
C GLY A 53 -1.06 4.94 0.82
N SER A 54 -1.77 5.96 1.31
CA SER A 54 -3.23 6.07 1.17
C SER A 54 -3.69 6.28 -0.28
N GLN A 55 -2.90 7.01 -1.08
CA GLN A 55 -3.23 7.27 -2.48
C GLN A 55 -2.97 6.03 -3.35
N TRP A 56 -1.96 5.22 -3.03
CA TRP A 56 -1.71 3.96 -3.72
C TRP A 56 -2.84 2.95 -3.48
N GLY A 57 -3.40 2.88 -2.27
CA GLY A 57 -4.60 2.10 -1.97
C GLY A 57 -5.79 2.50 -2.86
N LYS A 58 -6.14 3.79 -2.86
CA LYS A 58 -7.21 4.33 -3.73
C LYS A 58 -6.96 4.10 -5.21
N PHE A 59 -5.70 4.16 -5.63
CA PHE A 59 -5.32 3.91 -7.02
C PHE A 59 -5.57 2.46 -7.43
N ILE A 60 -5.17 1.48 -6.61
CA ILE A 60 -5.42 0.07 -6.94
C ILE A 60 -6.92 -0.25 -6.89
N GLU A 61 -7.67 0.29 -5.93
CA GLU A 61 -9.14 0.20 -5.90
C GLU A 61 -9.77 0.72 -7.21
N ALA A 62 -9.30 1.87 -7.69
CA ALA A 62 -9.78 2.47 -8.94
C ALA A 62 -9.49 1.62 -10.18
N LEU A 63 -8.45 0.78 -10.15
CA LEU A 63 -8.16 -0.20 -11.20
C LEU A 63 -9.00 -1.48 -11.05
N VAL A 64 -9.19 -1.97 -9.82
CA VAL A 64 -9.87 -3.25 -9.55
C VAL A 64 -11.38 -3.12 -9.71
N HIS A 65 -12.01 -2.15 -9.05
CA HIS A 65 -13.46 -2.00 -8.99
C HIS A 65 -14.17 -1.99 -10.35
N PRO A 66 -13.72 -1.22 -11.37
CA PRO A 66 -14.40 -1.22 -12.67
C PRO A 66 -14.21 -2.51 -13.47
N ASN A 67 -13.16 -3.31 -13.18
CA ASN A 67 -12.81 -4.49 -13.95
C ASN A 67 -13.31 -5.80 -13.34
N ALA A 68 -13.46 -5.87 -12.02
CA ALA A 68 -13.79 -7.08 -11.28
C ALA A 68 -15.02 -7.81 -11.85
N LEU A 69 -16.10 -7.09 -12.14
CA LEU A 69 -17.33 -7.65 -12.71
C LEU A 69 -17.04 -8.45 -13.98
N ARG A 70 -16.35 -7.83 -14.95
CA ARG A 70 -16.02 -8.48 -16.22
C ARG A 70 -15.06 -9.65 -16.02
N LEU A 71 -14.10 -9.54 -15.10
CA LEU A 71 -13.14 -10.60 -14.83
C LEU A 71 -13.82 -11.86 -14.27
N PHE A 72 -14.73 -11.72 -13.31
CA PHE A 72 -15.46 -12.85 -12.74
C PHE A 72 -16.49 -13.44 -13.71
N GLN A 73 -17.19 -12.61 -14.48
CA GLN A 73 -18.06 -13.08 -15.56
C GLN A 73 -17.28 -13.88 -16.61
N ALA A 74 -16.09 -13.42 -17.01
CA ALA A 74 -15.22 -14.13 -17.94
C ALA A 74 -14.59 -15.40 -17.34
N TRP A 75 -14.43 -15.44 -16.02
CA TRP A 75 -14.03 -16.67 -15.31
C TRP A 75 -15.13 -17.73 -15.37
N GLY A 76 -16.39 -17.31 -15.35
CA GLY A 76 -17.58 -18.16 -15.40
C GLY A 76 -18.59 -17.90 -14.30
N ILE A 77 -18.31 -16.97 -13.36
CA ILE A 77 -19.23 -16.62 -12.27
C ILE A 77 -20.06 -15.42 -12.73
N GLN A 78 -21.33 -15.65 -13.01
CA GLN A 78 -22.25 -14.65 -13.61
C GLN A 78 -22.79 -13.66 -12.57
N VAL A 79 -21.91 -13.06 -11.77
CA VAL A 79 -22.26 -11.94 -10.88
C VAL A 79 -22.71 -10.73 -11.70
N HIS A 80 -23.64 -9.95 -11.17
CA HIS A 80 -24.20 -8.78 -11.87
C HIS A 80 -24.52 -7.60 -10.96
N TYR A 81 -24.56 -7.79 -9.65
CA TYR A 81 -24.56 -6.70 -8.68
C TYR A 81 -23.14 -6.41 -8.19
N VAL A 82 -22.82 -5.14 -8.00
CA VAL A 82 -21.50 -4.67 -7.56
C VAL A 82 -21.69 -3.60 -6.50
N TYR A 83 -21.12 -3.82 -5.32
CA TYR A 83 -21.15 -2.91 -4.19
C TYR A 83 -19.72 -2.54 -3.80
N ARG A 84 -19.38 -1.26 -3.90
CA ARG A 84 -18.10 -0.73 -3.39
C ARG A 84 -18.29 -0.36 -1.93
N ARG A 85 -17.31 -0.63 -1.08
CA ARG A 85 -17.32 -0.24 0.33
C ARG A 85 -18.62 -0.69 1.02
N ALA A 86 -18.88 -1.99 0.97
CA ALA A 86 -20.05 -2.57 1.61
C ALA A 86 -19.82 -2.59 3.13
N ILE A 87 -20.70 -1.90 3.87
CA ILE A 87 -20.58 -1.76 5.32
C ILE A 87 -21.74 -2.49 6.00
N SER A 88 -21.44 -3.27 7.03
CA SER A 88 -22.42 -3.81 7.95
C SER A 88 -22.07 -3.43 9.39
N GLN A 89 -23.10 -3.28 10.22
CA GLN A 89 -22.97 -3.09 11.65
C GLN A 89 -23.82 -4.15 12.36
N PHE A 90 -23.19 -4.91 13.26
CA PHE A 90 -23.85 -5.96 14.03
C PHE A 90 -23.34 -5.95 15.46
N ASN A 91 -24.24 -5.88 16.44
CA ASN A 91 -23.91 -5.84 17.88
C ASN A 91 -22.85 -4.80 18.29
N GLY A 92 -22.79 -3.66 17.59
CA GLY A 92 -21.83 -2.59 17.86
C GLY A 92 -20.45 -2.77 17.20
N GLU A 93 -20.22 -3.91 16.53
CA GLU A 93 -19.07 -4.15 15.67
C GLU A 93 -19.38 -3.73 14.22
N HIS A 94 -18.34 -3.47 13.45
CA HIS A 94 -18.43 -3.05 12.05
C HIS A 94 -17.55 -3.93 11.17
N MET A 95 -18.05 -4.23 9.96
CA MET A 95 -17.29 -4.84 8.89
C MET A 95 -17.41 -3.96 7.65
N GLU A 96 -16.29 -3.57 7.06
CA GLU A 96 -16.20 -2.84 5.79
C GLU A 96 -15.48 -3.72 4.79
N LEU A 97 -16.08 -3.90 3.61
CA LEU A 97 -15.52 -4.68 2.51
C LEU A 97 -15.20 -3.75 1.35
N ASP A 98 -13.99 -3.80 0.81
CA ASP A 98 -13.59 -2.94 -0.31
C ASP A 98 -14.53 -3.10 -1.52
N LEU A 99 -14.83 -4.35 -1.87
CA LEU A 99 -15.73 -4.68 -2.97
C LEU A 99 -16.48 -6.00 -2.72
N LEU A 100 -17.77 -5.99 -3.01
CA LEU A 100 -18.63 -7.17 -3.00
C LEU A 100 -19.34 -7.29 -4.36
N LEU A 101 -19.27 -8.46 -4.97
CA LEU A 101 -20.03 -8.80 -6.17
C LEU A 101 -21.00 -9.93 -5.85
N GLU A 102 -22.20 -9.90 -6.42
CA GLU A 102 -23.16 -10.99 -6.20
C GLU A 102 -24.08 -11.25 -7.41
N ASN A 103 -24.64 -12.46 -7.39
CA ASN A 103 -25.89 -12.82 -8.06
C ASN A 103 -26.77 -13.59 -7.05
N ASP A 104 -27.73 -14.36 -7.52
CA ASP A 104 -28.64 -15.12 -6.66
C ASP A 104 -27.96 -16.30 -5.94
N GLU A 105 -26.88 -16.85 -6.49
CA GLU A 105 -26.18 -18.06 -6.01
C GLU A 105 -24.82 -17.78 -5.35
N ASP A 106 -24.10 -16.77 -5.83
CA ASP A 106 -22.69 -16.50 -5.56
C ASP A 106 -22.51 -15.10 -4.97
N VAL A 107 -21.65 -15.02 -3.98
CA VAL A 107 -21.09 -13.77 -3.46
C VAL A 107 -19.57 -13.86 -3.55
N ILE A 108 -18.95 -12.79 -4.03
CA ILE A 108 -17.50 -12.64 -4.09
C ILE A 108 -17.12 -11.43 -3.26
N VAL A 109 -16.41 -11.66 -2.17
CA VAL A 109 -15.81 -10.62 -1.34
C VAL A 109 -14.39 -10.38 -1.83
N VAL A 110 -14.03 -9.13 -2.08
CA VAL A 110 -12.71 -8.75 -2.61
C VAL A 110 -12.06 -7.75 -1.66
N GLU A 111 -10.87 -8.11 -1.18
CA GLU A 111 -9.98 -7.25 -0.39
C GLU A 111 -8.88 -6.69 -1.28
N VAL A 112 -8.56 -5.39 -1.15
CA VAL A 112 -7.61 -4.69 -2.01
C VAL A 112 -6.45 -4.13 -1.19
N LYS A 113 -5.22 -4.52 -1.54
CA LYS A 113 -3.99 -4.00 -0.95
C LYS A 113 -3.08 -3.37 -2.00
N SER A 114 -2.39 -2.29 -1.64
CA SER A 114 -1.31 -1.75 -2.48
C SER A 114 -0.15 -2.75 -2.59
N THR A 115 0.30 -3.27 -1.45
CA THR A 115 1.23 -4.39 -1.37
C THR A 115 0.55 -5.54 -0.63
N LEU A 116 0.32 -6.66 -1.33
CA LEU A 116 -0.29 -7.85 -0.77
C LEU A 116 0.78 -8.77 -0.16
N LYS A 117 0.62 -9.08 1.13
CA LYS A 117 1.49 -9.98 1.91
C LYS A 117 0.72 -11.16 2.47
N VAL A 118 1.43 -12.12 3.04
CA VAL A 118 0.82 -13.30 3.68
C VAL A 118 -0.04 -12.90 4.87
N GLN A 119 0.37 -11.88 5.63
CA GLN A 119 -0.43 -11.38 6.75
C GLN A 119 -1.79 -10.86 6.30
N ASP A 120 -1.85 -10.06 5.22
CA ASP A 120 -3.12 -9.53 4.70
C ASP A 120 -4.09 -10.67 4.32
N ILE A 121 -3.57 -11.79 3.82
CA ILE A 121 -4.38 -12.96 3.48
C ILE A 121 -4.91 -13.63 4.74
N ASN A 122 -4.12 -13.75 5.81
CA ASN A 122 -4.60 -14.31 7.07
C ASN A 122 -5.69 -13.42 7.68
N ASP A 123 -5.48 -12.11 7.70
CA ASP A 123 -6.44 -11.13 8.21
C ASP A 123 -7.76 -11.23 7.44
N PHE A 124 -7.69 -11.27 6.10
CA PHE A 124 -8.87 -11.41 5.25
C PHE A 124 -9.59 -12.77 5.43
N LEU A 125 -8.86 -13.86 5.66
CA LEU A 125 -9.47 -15.15 5.98
C LEU A 125 -10.21 -15.13 7.31
N ASP A 126 -9.71 -14.40 8.30
CA ASP A 126 -10.41 -14.22 9.58
C ASP A 126 -11.67 -13.36 9.41
N GLU A 127 -11.63 -12.32 8.57
CA GLU A 127 -12.83 -11.55 8.20
C GLU A 127 -13.89 -12.41 7.47
N LEU A 128 -13.47 -13.29 6.56
CA LEU A 128 -14.37 -14.18 5.83
C LEU A 128 -15.11 -15.15 6.76
N LYS A 129 -14.50 -15.62 7.85
CA LYS A 129 -15.17 -16.47 8.85
C LYS A 129 -16.34 -15.74 9.53
N ASP A 130 -16.19 -14.44 9.73
CA ASP A 130 -17.23 -13.60 10.32
C ASP A 130 -18.23 -13.06 9.30
N PHE A 131 -18.01 -13.25 8.00
CA PHE A 131 -18.80 -12.63 6.94
C PHE A 131 -20.31 -12.89 7.09
N LEU A 132 -20.73 -14.14 7.33
CA LEU A 132 -22.14 -14.48 7.48
C LEU A 132 -22.78 -13.95 8.78
N ARG A 133 -21.97 -13.69 9.81
CA ARG A 133 -22.41 -12.99 11.04
C ARG A 133 -22.81 -11.55 10.72
N PHE A 134 -22.03 -10.86 9.89
CA PHE A 134 -22.30 -9.48 9.47
C PHE A 134 -23.30 -9.37 8.31
N PHE A 135 -23.36 -10.35 7.42
CA PHE A 135 -24.21 -10.35 6.23
C PHE A 135 -25.09 -11.61 6.14
N PRO A 136 -25.99 -11.85 7.11
CA PRO A 136 -26.77 -13.09 7.21
C PRO A 136 -27.70 -13.33 6.02
N LYS A 137 -28.03 -12.29 5.24
CA LYS A 137 -28.82 -12.42 4.00
C LYS A 137 -28.18 -13.35 2.95
N TYR A 138 -26.89 -13.66 3.08
CA TYR A 138 -26.16 -14.52 2.14
C TYR A 138 -25.98 -15.96 2.64
N ALA A 139 -26.60 -16.36 3.75
CA ALA A 139 -26.38 -17.69 4.37
C ALA A 139 -26.66 -18.90 3.46
N ASN A 140 -27.44 -18.73 2.39
CA ASN A 140 -27.75 -19.79 1.42
C ASN A 140 -27.04 -19.60 0.07
N ARG A 141 -25.97 -18.79 0.03
CA ARG A 141 -25.16 -18.53 -1.17
C ARG A 141 -23.75 -19.07 -1.00
N ARG A 142 -23.08 -19.37 -2.11
CA ARG A 142 -21.65 -19.70 -2.13
C ARG A 142 -20.86 -18.42 -1.89
N ILE A 143 -19.93 -18.45 -0.96
CA ILE A 143 -19.10 -17.30 -0.59
C ILE A 143 -17.68 -17.55 -1.07
N TYR A 144 -17.23 -16.77 -2.04
CA TYR A 144 -15.84 -16.80 -2.52
C TYR A 144 -15.08 -15.56 -2.05
N GLY A 145 -13.79 -15.76 -1.75
CA GLY A 145 -12.87 -14.68 -1.44
C GLY A 145 -11.94 -14.36 -2.60
N ALA A 146 -11.58 -13.09 -2.74
CA ALA A 146 -10.56 -12.63 -3.66
C ALA A 146 -9.66 -11.57 -3.00
N VAL A 147 -8.39 -11.57 -3.36
CA VAL A 147 -7.43 -10.54 -2.95
C VAL A 147 -6.88 -9.86 -4.19
N ALA A 148 -6.69 -8.54 -4.12
CA ALA A 148 -6.10 -7.76 -5.19
C ALA A 148 -4.85 -7.02 -4.71
N GLY A 149 -3.79 -7.05 -5.51
CA GLY A 149 -2.50 -6.41 -5.19
C GLY A 149 -1.89 -5.67 -6.38
N LEU A 150 -1.34 -4.47 -6.15
CA LEU A 150 -0.43 -3.84 -7.13
C LEU A 150 0.93 -4.56 -7.08
N SER A 151 1.51 -4.66 -5.89
CA SER A 151 2.70 -5.47 -5.60
C SER A 151 2.31 -6.70 -4.79
N ILE A 152 2.96 -7.83 -5.05
CA ILE A 152 2.75 -9.08 -4.31
C ILE A 152 4.10 -9.52 -3.77
N GLU A 153 4.20 -9.65 -2.46
CA GLU A 153 5.43 -10.02 -1.75
C GLU A 153 5.25 -11.37 -1.04
N GLU A 154 6.34 -11.96 -0.54
CA GLU A 154 6.30 -13.12 0.38
C GLU A 154 5.55 -14.35 -0.17
N ASP A 155 5.50 -14.52 -1.50
CA ASP A 155 4.70 -15.56 -2.15
C ASP A 155 3.22 -15.56 -1.73
N ALA A 156 2.69 -14.38 -1.39
CA ALA A 156 1.31 -14.19 -0.97
C ALA A 156 0.30 -14.71 -2.01
N ASP A 157 0.57 -14.55 -3.31
CA ASP A 157 -0.29 -15.12 -4.36
C ASP A 157 -0.38 -16.65 -4.30
N ARG A 158 0.75 -17.34 -4.07
CA ARG A 158 0.78 -18.80 -3.91
C ARG A 158 0.12 -19.25 -2.61
N PHE A 159 0.16 -18.43 -1.57
CA PHE A 159 -0.54 -18.69 -0.31
C PHE A 159 -2.06 -18.53 -0.48
N ALA A 160 -2.50 -17.40 -1.04
CA ALA A 160 -3.90 -17.13 -1.36
C ALA A 160 -4.50 -18.21 -2.28
N TYR A 161 -3.79 -18.61 -3.33
CA TYR A 161 -4.19 -19.71 -4.21
C TYR A 161 -4.46 -21.00 -3.42
N ARG A 162 -3.56 -21.37 -2.49
CA ARG A 162 -3.71 -22.58 -1.67
C ARG A 162 -4.84 -22.49 -0.65
N LYS A 163 -5.24 -21.28 -0.28
CA LYS A 163 -6.40 -21.00 0.57
C LYS A 163 -7.71 -20.90 -0.21
N GLY A 164 -7.69 -21.15 -1.52
CA GLY A 164 -8.89 -21.09 -2.36
C GLY A 164 -9.36 -19.68 -2.66
N LEU A 165 -8.50 -18.67 -2.51
CA LEU A 165 -8.78 -17.28 -2.86
C LEU A 165 -8.42 -16.98 -4.31
N PHE A 166 -9.28 -16.22 -4.99
CA PHE A 166 -8.89 -15.58 -6.23
C PHE A 166 -7.80 -14.52 -5.98
N VAL A 167 -6.87 -14.38 -6.91
CA VAL A 167 -5.77 -13.41 -6.85
C VAL A 167 -5.87 -12.52 -8.07
N LEU A 168 -6.17 -11.25 -7.86
CA LEU A 168 -6.16 -10.22 -8.88
C LEU A 168 -4.83 -9.47 -8.80
N GLY A 169 -4.15 -9.35 -9.94
CA GLY A 169 -2.87 -8.64 -10.03
C GLY A 169 -2.85 -7.68 -11.19
N VAL A 170 -2.03 -6.64 -11.07
CA VAL A 170 -1.73 -5.72 -12.17
C VAL A 170 -0.61 -6.33 -13.02
N VAL A 171 -0.86 -6.52 -14.31
CA VAL A 171 0.14 -6.95 -15.29
C VAL A 171 0.61 -5.76 -16.14
N GLY A 172 1.53 -6.03 -17.09
CA GLY A 172 2.07 -5.01 -18.00
C GLY A 172 0.97 -4.14 -18.63
N GLY A 173 1.20 -2.83 -18.66
CA GLY A 173 0.23 -1.85 -19.16
C GLY A 173 -0.85 -1.43 -18.15
N GLY A 174 -0.72 -1.79 -16.86
CA GLY A 174 -1.66 -1.38 -15.82
C GLY A 174 -3.00 -2.15 -15.83
N ILE A 175 -3.03 -3.28 -16.54
CA ILE A 175 -4.25 -4.09 -16.71
C ILE A 175 -4.41 -5.02 -15.52
N VAL A 176 -5.60 -5.04 -14.91
CA VAL A 176 -5.94 -6.00 -13.84
C VAL A 176 -6.39 -7.33 -14.45
N GLN A 177 -5.86 -8.44 -13.95
CA GLN A 177 -6.23 -9.80 -14.36
C GLN A 177 -6.34 -10.75 -13.17
N ILE A 178 -7.15 -11.79 -13.30
CA ILE A 178 -7.11 -12.94 -12.38
C ILE A 178 -5.86 -13.76 -12.72
N LYS A 179 -4.96 -13.91 -11.73
CA LYS A 179 -3.70 -14.64 -11.86
C LYS A 179 -3.86 -16.16 -11.72
N ASN A 180 -4.95 -16.63 -11.11
CA ASN A 180 -5.21 -18.06 -10.93
C ASN A 180 -5.26 -18.78 -12.27
N ASP A 181 -4.71 -19.99 -12.31
CA ASP A 181 -4.78 -20.85 -13.49
C ASP A 181 -6.14 -21.56 -13.63
N ARG A 182 -6.38 -22.21 -14.76
CA ARG A 182 -7.64 -22.94 -15.01
C ARG A 182 -7.83 -24.18 -14.12
N ARG A 183 -6.82 -24.60 -13.36
CA ARG A 183 -6.91 -25.73 -12.42
C ARG A 183 -7.37 -25.29 -11.04
N PHE A 184 -7.27 -23.99 -10.76
CA PHE A 184 -7.74 -23.40 -9.52
C PHE A 184 -9.20 -23.71 -9.27
N ARG A 185 -9.50 -24.09 -8.02
CA ARG A 185 -10.85 -24.25 -7.51
C ARG A 185 -11.01 -23.29 -6.34
N PRO A 186 -11.95 -22.33 -6.42
CA PRO A 186 -12.19 -21.44 -5.30
C PRO A 186 -12.79 -22.23 -4.13
N HIS A 187 -12.44 -21.82 -2.91
CA HIS A 187 -13.03 -22.36 -1.70
C HIS A 187 -14.34 -21.65 -1.39
N ASP A 188 -15.35 -22.40 -0.97
CA ASP A 188 -16.64 -21.86 -0.55
C ASP A 188 -16.64 -21.64 0.97
N PHE A 189 -16.40 -20.41 1.36
CA PHE A 189 -16.30 -19.98 2.76
C PHE A 189 -17.66 -19.99 3.49
N ALA A 190 -18.77 -20.25 2.80
CA ALA A 190 -20.06 -20.49 3.47
C ALA A 190 -20.08 -21.79 4.28
N THR A 191 -19.16 -22.71 3.98
CA THR A 191 -19.11 -24.07 4.54
C THR A 191 -18.12 -24.23 5.69
N ASP A 192 -17.39 -23.17 6.02
CA ASP A 192 -16.45 -23.12 7.14
C ASP A 192 -17.25 -22.83 8.42
N GLU A 193 -17.84 -23.88 9.02
CA GLU A 193 -18.40 -23.82 10.38
C GLU A 193 -17.30 -23.77 11.46
#